data_AF-A0A7J4TIZ0-F1
#
_entry.id   AF-A0A7J4TIZ0-F1
#
_cell.length_a   1.000
_cell.length_b   1.000
_cell.length_c   1.000
_cell.angle_alpha   90.00
_cell.angle_beta   90.00
_cell.angle_gamma   90.00
#
_symmetry.space_group_name_H-M   'P 1'
#
loop_
_entity.id
_entity.type
_entity.pdbx_description
1 polymer ?
#
loop_
_entity_poly.entity_id
_entity_poly.type
_entity_poly.pdbx_seq_one_letter_code
_entity_poly.pdbx_strand_id
1 'polypeptide(L)'
;MEDTREIKTKSEYSFLMTSSKIPVSGTEDDIASRRLEKILDIRKFEIDLYWKRATYFWAFIAASLTGYGLTITSQTPSADGVLKFQFIIICLGLIFSLAWYLVNKGSKFWQENWEKHLDLTEDSVIGPLYKTTISKNTYSSFWNPTKAYAVSVSKVNQILSLFVLLIWICIMTHFTYERFSFFKTFNLFYSLIALTTIIMTIYLLLGSRTGIKDTVVHFYKRKVINKSNTTENT
;
A
#
# COMPACT_ATOMS: atom_id res chain seq x y z
N MET A 1 -0.02 18.82 23.49
CA MET A 1 0.34 19.04 22.08
C MET A 1 1.86 19.07 22.05
N GLU A 2 2.46 17.90 21.98
CA GLU A 2 3.90 17.79 21.79
C GLU A 2 4.13 17.93 20.28
N ASP A 3 4.89 18.96 19.91
CA ASP A 3 5.04 19.44 18.54
C ASP A 3 5.76 18.37 17.72
N THR A 4 5.11 17.83 16.68
CA THR A 4 5.75 16.94 15.71
C THR A 4 6.84 17.72 14.99
N ARG A 5 8.05 17.71 15.54
CA ARG A 5 9.21 18.42 14.98
C ARG A 5 9.62 17.77 13.67
N GLU A 6 9.47 18.50 12.57
CA GLU A 6 10.00 18.12 11.27
C GLU A 6 11.54 18.12 11.29
N ILE A 7 12.15 17.04 10.78
CA ILE A 7 13.61 16.91 10.62
C ILE A 7 13.98 17.51 9.27
N LYS A 8 14.73 18.61 9.27
CA LYS A 8 15.02 19.38 8.03
C LYS A 8 16.42 19.16 7.49
N THR A 9 17.33 18.65 8.33
CA THR A 9 18.76 18.56 7.98
C THR A 9 19.33 17.17 8.26
N LYS A 10 20.39 16.80 7.51
CA LYS A 10 21.15 15.56 7.74
C LYS A 10 21.78 15.55 9.14
N SER A 11 22.16 16.72 9.68
CA SER A 11 22.72 16.84 11.04
C SER A 11 21.67 16.54 12.11
N GLU A 12 20.45 17.07 12.00
CA GLU A 12 19.34 16.74 12.91
C GLU A 12 19.00 15.24 12.86
N TYR A 13 18.94 14.66 11.65
CA TYR A 13 18.75 13.22 11.47
C TYR A 13 19.85 12.40 12.16
N SER A 14 21.11 12.77 11.94
CA SER A 14 22.26 12.08 12.53
C SER A 14 22.24 12.19 14.06
N PHE A 15 21.93 13.37 14.60
CA PHE A 15 21.78 13.59 16.04
C PHE A 15 20.69 12.69 16.64
N LEU A 16 19.54 12.53 15.98
CA LEU A 16 18.50 11.61 16.43
C LEU A 16 18.97 10.16 16.47
N MET A 17 19.74 9.74 15.46
CA MET A 17 20.26 8.38 15.35
C MET A 17 21.40 8.06 16.35
N THR A 18 22.10 9.10 16.84
CA THR A 18 23.17 8.97 17.85
C THR A 18 22.66 9.16 19.28
N SER A 19 21.61 9.98 19.48
CA SER A 19 21.04 10.27 20.81
C SER A 19 20.18 9.13 21.37
N SER A 20 19.78 8.15 20.55
CA SER A 20 19.14 6.94 21.07
C SER A 20 20.16 6.11 21.84
N LYS A 21 20.09 6.17 23.18
CA LYS A 21 20.90 5.38 24.12
C LYS A 21 20.64 3.88 23.96
N ILE A 22 21.18 3.27 22.91
CA ILE A 22 21.39 1.83 22.89
C ILE A 22 22.85 1.64 23.33
N PRO A 23 23.12 0.94 24.46
CA PRO A 23 24.48 0.53 24.79
C PRO A 23 24.87 -0.57 23.81
N VAL A 24 25.18 -0.19 22.57
CA VAL A 24 25.66 -1.12 21.57
C VAL A 24 27.15 -1.30 21.82
N SER A 25 27.57 -2.50 22.22
CA SER A 25 28.97 -2.89 22.14
C SER A 25 29.38 -2.95 20.67
N GLY A 26 30.22 -2.02 20.21
CA GLY A 26 30.71 -1.93 18.84
C GLY A 26 31.34 -0.56 18.55
N THR A 27 32.21 -0.46 17.55
CA THR A 27 32.72 0.82 17.05
C THR A 27 31.59 1.59 16.33
N GLU A 28 31.71 2.92 16.17
CA GLU A 28 30.72 3.72 15.44
C GLU A 28 30.45 3.19 14.02
N ASP A 29 31.51 2.71 13.35
CA ASP A 29 31.45 2.12 12.01
C ASP A 29 30.61 0.82 11.97
N ASP A 30 30.72 -0.01 13.02
CA ASP A 30 29.95 -1.26 13.12
C ASP A 30 28.46 -0.99 13.36
N ILE A 31 28.13 0.06 14.11
CA ILE A 31 26.75 0.50 14.32
C ILE A 31 26.15 1.06 13.01
N ALA A 32 26.92 1.89 12.29
CA ALA A 32 26.49 2.44 11.00
C ALA A 32 26.26 1.34 9.96
N SER A 33 27.14 0.33 9.92
CA SER A 33 27.02 -0.83 9.03
C SER A 33 25.77 -1.66 9.32
N ARG A 34 25.51 -2.00 10.58
CA ARG A 34 24.29 -2.73 10.98
C ARG A 34 23.01 -1.95 10.69
N ARG A 35 23.03 -0.63 10.86
CA ARG A 35 21.89 0.24 10.51
C ARG A 35 21.63 0.20 9.00
N LEU A 36 22.69 0.31 8.20
CA LEU A 36 22.59 0.24 6.76
C LEU A 36 22.04 -1.13 6.30
N GLU A 37 22.56 -2.23 6.84
CA GLU A 37 22.06 -3.58 6.56
C GLU A 37 20.55 -3.68 6.86
N LYS A 38 20.11 -3.16 8.01
CA LYS A 38 18.69 -3.16 8.37
C LYS A 38 17.83 -2.35 7.41
N ILE A 39 18.30 -1.18 6.97
CA ILE A 39 17.60 -0.35 5.98
C ILE A 39 17.46 -1.08 4.65
N LEU A 40 18.53 -1.74 4.19
CA LEU A 40 18.53 -2.51 2.94
C LEU A 40 17.56 -3.70 3.01
N ASP A 41 17.54 -4.42 4.13
CA ASP A 41 16.60 -5.51 4.37
C ASP A 41 15.15 -5.04 4.35
N ILE A 42 14.83 -3.94 5.06
CA ILE A 42 13.47 -3.40 5.08
C ILE A 42 13.07 -2.91 3.68
N ARG A 43 13.97 -2.25 2.95
CA ARG A 43 13.72 -1.84 1.57
C ARG A 43 13.40 -3.04 0.67
N LYS A 44 14.18 -4.12 0.76
CA LYS A 44 13.93 -5.37 0.02
C LYS A 44 12.56 -5.97 0.39
N PHE A 45 12.24 -5.98 1.69
CA PHE A 45 10.95 -6.42 2.19
C PHE A 45 9.77 -5.59 1.64
N GLU A 46 9.88 -4.26 1.61
CA GLU A 46 8.84 -3.39 1.05
C GLU A 46 8.66 -3.57 -0.46
N ILE A 47 9.74 -3.87 -1.20
CA ILE A 47 9.65 -4.22 -2.63
C ILE A 47 8.91 -5.55 -2.82
N ASP A 48 9.22 -6.57 -2.03
CA ASP A 48 8.53 -7.87 -2.08
C ASP A 48 7.04 -7.74 -1.71
N LEU A 49 6.74 -7.01 -0.64
CA LEU A 49 5.36 -6.74 -0.25
C LEU A 49 4.60 -5.94 -1.31
N TYR A 50 5.25 -5.00 -2.00
CA TYR A 50 4.61 -4.26 -3.09
C TYR A 50 4.10 -5.21 -4.19
N TRP A 51 4.92 -6.19 -4.59
CA TRP A 51 4.52 -7.19 -5.58
C TRP A 51 3.43 -8.13 -5.06
N LYS A 52 3.57 -8.65 -3.84
CA LYS A 52 2.54 -9.50 -3.19
C LYS A 52 1.20 -8.79 -3.10
N ARG A 53 1.20 -7.49 -2.77
CA ARG A 53 -0.01 -6.68 -2.71
C ARG A 53 -0.65 -6.51 -4.07
N ALA A 54 0.14 -6.26 -5.10
CA ALA A 54 -0.37 -6.19 -6.46
C ALA A 54 -1.06 -7.50 -6.87
N THR A 55 -0.46 -8.66 -6.60
CA THR A 55 -0.99 -9.97 -7.05
C THR A 55 -2.44 -10.23 -6.60
N TYR A 56 -2.77 -10.03 -5.32
CA TYR A 56 -4.14 -10.31 -4.88
C TYR A 56 -5.14 -9.29 -5.44
N PHE A 57 -4.77 -8.01 -5.59
CA PHE A 57 -5.66 -7.01 -6.20
C PHE A 57 -5.91 -7.32 -7.68
N TRP A 58 -4.89 -7.75 -8.42
CA TRP A 58 -5.06 -8.25 -9.78
C TRP A 58 -6.05 -9.41 -9.84
N ALA A 59 -5.96 -10.38 -8.92
CA ALA A 59 -6.90 -11.49 -8.86
C ALA A 59 -8.34 -11.04 -8.62
N PHE A 60 -8.57 -10.12 -7.66
CA PHE A 60 -9.91 -9.59 -7.40
C PHE A 60 -10.47 -8.78 -8.57
N ILE A 61 -9.64 -7.94 -9.21
CA ILE A 61 -10.06 -7.14 -10.37
C ILE A 61 -10.40 -8.04 -11.55
N ALA A 62 -9.57 -9.04 -11.84
CA ALA A 62 -9.83 -10.00 -12.91
C ALA A 62 -11.12 -10.78 -12.64
N ALA A 63 -11.31 -11.29 -11.42
CA ALA A 63 -12.54 -11.99 -11.03
C ALA A 63 -13.78 -11.10 -11.17
N SER A 64 -13.72 -9.84 -10.73
CA SER A 64 -14.83 -8.89 -10.89
C SER A 64 -15.13 -8.56 -12.35
N LEU A 65 -14.10 -8.34 -13.18
CA LEU A 65 -14.30 -8.09 -14.62
C LEU A 65 -14.91 -9.31 -15.33
N THR A 66 -14.41 -10.51 -15.04
CA THR A 66 -14.98 -11.76 -15.58
C THR A 66 -16.42 -11.95 -15.11
N GLY A 67 -16.69 -11.76 -13.81
CA GLY A 67 -18.04 -11.84 -13.27
C GLY A 67 -18.99 -10.85 -13.94
N TYR A 68 -18.56 -9.61 -14.13
CA TYR A 68 -19.33 -8.60 -14.86
C TYR A 68 -19.59 -9.03 -16.31
N GLY A 69 -18.55 -9.51 -17.01
CA GLY A 69 -18.66 -10.05 -18.37
C GLY A 69 -19.69 -11.18 -18.50
N LEU A 70 -19.73 -12.10 -17.53
CA LEU A 70 -20.72 -13.18 -17.49
C LEU A 70 -22.14 -12.67 -17.27
N THR A 71 -22.34 -11.61 -16.47
CA THR A 71 -23.69 -11.03 -16.29
C THR A 71 -24.22 -10.40 -17.57
N ILE A 72 -23.39 -9.64 -18.30
CA ILE A 72 -23.81 -8.96 -19.54
C ILE A 72 -23.99 -9.91 -20.73
N THR A 73 -23.32 -11.06 -20.71
CA THR A 73 -23.42 -12.10 -21.77
C THR A 73 -24.38 -13.22 -21.43
N SER A 74 -25.04 -13.17 -20.26
CA SER A 74 -26.03 -14.16 -19.87
C SER A 74 -27.24 -14.14 -20.83
N GLN A 75 -27.97 -15.26 -20.93
CA GLN A 75 -29.15 -15.36 -21.80
C GLN A 75 -30.27 -14.39 -21.41
N THR A 76 -30.34 -14.03 -20.12
CA THR A 76 -31.35 -13.12 -19.56
C THR A 76 -30.67 -12.01 -18.76
N PRO A 77 -29.95 -11.08 -19.42
CA PRO A 77 -29.13 -10.08 -18.73
C PRO A 77 -29.97 -9.05 -17.95
N SER A 78 -31.26 -8.94 -18.28
CA SER A 78 -32.22 -8.08 -17.60
C SER A 78 -33.02 -8.79 -16.49
N ALA A 79 -32.74 -10.06 -16.21
CA ALA A 79 -33.38 -10.75 -15.09
C ALA A 79 -32.98 -10.11 -13.76
N ASP A 80 -33.93 -9.90 -12.84
CA ASP A 80 -33.70 -9.18 -11.57
C ASP A 80 -32.51 -9.75 -10.77
N GLY A 81 -32.37 -11.07 -10.69
CA GLY A 81 -31.22 -11.70 -10.02
C GLY A 81 -29.87 -11.38 -10.67
N VAL A 82 -29.81 -11.35 -12.00
CA VAL A 82 -28.60 -11.00 -12.77
C VAL A 82 -28.25 -9.53 -12.53
N LEU A 83 -29.25 -8.64 -12.51
CA LEU A 83 -29.04 -7.21 -12.28
C LEU A 83 -28.57 -6.90 -10.86
N LYS A 84 -29.14 -7.57 -9.86
CA LYS A 84 -28.69 -7.47 -8.47
C LYS A 84 -27.22 -7.91 -8.34
N PHE A 85 -26.87 -9.02 -8.98
CA PHE A 85 -25.50 -9.53 -8.96
C PHE A 85 -24.53 -8.63 -9.73
N GLN A 86 -24.95 -8.11 -10.90
CA GLN A 86 -24.21 -7.14 -11.68
C GLN A 86 -23.91 -5.89 -10.85
N PHE A 87 -24.90 -5.35 -10.13
CA PHE A 87 -24.71 -4.20 -9.25
C PHE A 87 -23.71 -4.48 -8.11
N ILE A 88 -23.81 -5.65 -7.45
CA ILE A 88 -22.82 -6.07 -6.44
C ILE A 88 -21.42 -6.09 -7.04
N ILE A 89 -21.23 -6.68 -8.21
CA ILE A 89 -19.92 -6.78 -8.86
C ILE A 89 -19.36 -5.38 -9.17
N ILE A 90 -20.18 -4.46 -9.67
CA ILE A 90 -19.74 -3.08 -9.96
C ILE A 90 -19.28 -2.40 -8.65
N CYS A 91 -20.04 -2.52 -7.57
CA CYS A 91 -19.65 -1.99 -6.25
C CYS A 91 -18.34 -2.60 -5.74
N LEU A 92 -18.17 -3.92 -5.86
CA LEU A 92 -16.92 -4.59 -5.49
C LEU A 92 -15.74 -4.13 -6.35
N GLY A 93 -15.95 -4.01 -7.66
CA GLY A 93 -14.96 -3.51 -8.61
C GLY A 93 -14.47 -2.10 -8.24
N LEU A 94 -15.38 -1.20 -7.87
CA LEU A 94 -15.05 0.14 -7.37
C LEU A 94 -14.22 0.09 -6.08
N ILE A 95 -14.65 -0.69 -5.09
CA ILE A 95 -13.95 -0.78 -3.80
C ILE A 95 -12.56 -1.38 -3.96
N PHE A 96 -12.42 -2.48 -4.71
CA PHE A 96 -11.13 -3.12 -4.91
C PHE A 96 -10.17 -2.27 -5.73
N SER A 97 -10.65 -1.59 -6.78
CA SER A 97 -9.80 -0.69 -7.57
C SER A 97 -9.37 0.55 -6.80
N LEU A 98 -10.26 1.14 -5.98
CA LEU A 98 -9.90 2.25 -5.10
C LEU A 98 -8.89 1.82 -4.03
N ALA A 99 -9.15 0.70 -3.36
CA ALA A 99 -8.23 0.16 -2.37
C ALA A 99 -6.86 -0.15 -2.98
N TRP A 100 -6.83 -0.71 -4.20
CA TRP A 100 -5.58 -0.97 -4.91
C TRP A 100 -4.80 0.33 -5.20
N TYR A 101 -5.48 1.37 -5.67
CA TYR A 101 -4.87 2.68 -5.90
C TYR A 101 -4.28 3.27 -4.62
N LEU A 102 -5.02 3.23 -3.50
CA LEU A 102 -4.55 3.70 -2.20
C LEU A 102 -3.36 2.88 -1.67
N VAL A 103 -3.40 1.56 -1.81
CA VAL A 103 -2.29 0.68 -1.42
C VAL A 103 -1.04 0.96 -2.25
N ASN A 104 -1.18 1.26 -3.54
CA ASN A 104 -0.05 1.66 -4.39
C ASN A 104 0.53 3.02 -3.96
N LYS A 105 -0.30 3.97 -3.51
CA LYS A 105 0.15 5.23 -2.90
C LYS A 105 0.90 5.00 -1.60
N GLY A 106 0.34 4.20 -0.69
CA GLY A 106 0.96 3.87 0.60
C GLY A 106 2.27 3.09 0.46
N SER A 107 2.31 2.12 -0.45
CA SER A 107 3.54 1.36 -0.74
C SER A 107 4.66 2.27 -1.24
N LYS A 108 4.33 3.21 -2.13
CA LYS A 108 5.31 4.17 -2.64
C LYS A 108 5.83 5.11 -1.55
N PHE A 109 4.94 5.59 -0.67
CA PHE A 109 5.34 6.43 0.48
C PHE A 109 6.38 5.72 1.35
N TRP A 110 6.15 4.46 1.71
CA TRP A 110 7.09 3.70 2.53
C TRP A 110 8.38 3.34 1.80
N GLN A 111 8.32 3.05 0.48
CA GLN A 111 9.53 2.87 -0.33
C GLN A 111 10.39 4.14 -0.34
N GLU A 112 9.79 5.30 -0.64
CA GLU A 112 10.50 6.59 -0.64
C GLU A 112 11.06 6.94 0.74
N ASN A 113 10.34 6.60 1.82
CA ASN A 113 10.82 6.78 3.19
C ASN A 113 12.13 6.01 3.43
N TRP A 114 12.16 4.71 3.12
CA TRP A 114 13.36 3.89 3.33
C TRP A 114 14.49 4.23 2.36
N GLU A 115 14.18 4.65 1.13
CA GLU A 115 15.19 5.19 0.20
C GLU A 115 15.82 6.47 0.76
N LYS A 116 15.07 7.34 1.44
CA LYS A 116 15.65 8.52 2.11
C LYS A 116 16.53 8.16 3.32
N HIS A 117 16.13 7.16 4.11
CA HIS A 117 17.01 6.64 5.17
C HIS A 117 18.31 6.06 4.62
N LEU A 118 18.24 5.36 3.48
CA LEU A 118 19.38 4.84 2.75
C LEU A 118 20.29 5.97 2.26
N ASP A 119 19.71 6.97 1.59
CA ASP A 119 20.43 8.16 1.09
C ASP A 119 21.23 8.83 2.21
N LEU A 120 20.67 8.93 3.41
CA LEU A 120 21.34 9.62 4.52
C LEU A 120 22.46 8.79 5.16
N THR A 121 22.47 7.46 4.96
CA THR A 121 23.33 6.51 5.69
C THR A 121 24.44 5.90 4.81
N GLU A 122 24.23 5.72 3.51
CA GLU A 122 25.15 4.94 2.66
C GLU A 122 26.55 5.55 2.50
N ASP A 123 26.65 6.89 2.41
CA ASP A 123 27.90 7.58 2.04
C ASP A 123 29.06 7.26 2.98
N SER A 124 28.78 7.10 4.28
CA SER A 124 29.80 6.87 5.30
C SER A 124 30.23 5.42 5.41
N VAL A 125 29.51 4.48 4.79
CA VAL A 125 29.77 3.04 4.93
C VAL A 125 30.22 2.42 3.61
N ILE A 126 29.46 2.64 2.53
CA ILE A 126 29.68 2.02 1.23
C ILE A 126 29.82 3.04 0.09
N GLY A 127 29.82 4.33 0.41
CA GLY A 127 29.77 5.41 -0.57
C GLY A 127 28.38 5.58 -1.21
N PRO A 128 28.26 6.41 -2.26
CA PRO A 128 26.98 6.77 -2.87
C PRO A 128 26.46 5.70 -3.85
N LEU A 129 26.51 4.42 -3.45
CA LEU A 129 26.24 3.28 -4.33
C LEU A 129 24.82 3.32 -4.91
N TYR A 130 23.80 3.56 -4.08
CA TYR A 130 22.40 3.57 -4.51
C TYR A 130 21.96 4.92 -5.08
N LYS A 131 22.64 6.03 -4.73
CA LYS A 131 22.45 7.33 -5.41
C LYS A 131 22.99 7.35 -6.83
N THR A 132 24.02 6.56 -7.13
CA THR A 132 24.67 6.57 -8.43
C THR A 132 23.85 5.76 -9.43
N THR A 133 23.24 6.44 -10.40
CA THR A 133 22.40 5.83 -11.43
C THR A 133 22.89 6.17 -12.83
N ILE A 134 22.57 5.30 -13.80
CA ILE A 134 22.87 5.57 -15.21
C ILE A 134 22.07 6.80 -15.67
N SER A 135 22.73 7.68 -16.42
CA SER A 135 22.10 8.91 -16.92
C SER A 135 20.84 8.62 -17.74
N LYS A 136 19.79 9.41 -17.48
CA LYS A 136 18.56 9.37 -18.29
C LYS A 136 18.81 9.69 -19.75
N ASN A 137 19.86 10.44 -20.07
CA ASN A 137 20.23 10.76 -21.45
C ASN A 137 20.71 9.50 -22.19
N THR A 138 21.33 8.55 -21.49
CA THR A 138 21.74 7.25 -22.05
C THR A 138 20.53 6.38 -22.39
N TYR A 139 19.47 6.44 -21.59
CA TYR A 139 18.21 5.70 -21.78
C TYR A 139 17.04 6.64 -22.09
N SER A 140 17.22 7.49 -23.11
CA SER A 140 16.30 8.57 -23.48
C SER A 140 15.25 8.18 -24.53
N SER A 141 15.50 7.11 -25.30
CA SER A 141 14.60 6.73 -26.40
C SER A 141 13.45 5.87 -25.89
N PHE A 142 12.26 6.47 -25.81
CA PHE A 142 11.03 5.76 -25.42
C PHE A 142 10.55 4.76 -26.49
N TRP A 143 10.78 5.06 -27.76
CA TRP A 143 10.21 4.32 -28.89
C TRP A 143 11.01 3.09 -29.32
N ASN A 144 12.23 2.90 -28.80
CA ASN A 144 13.03 1.74 -29.16
C ASN A 144 12.60 0.53 -28.32
N PRO A 145 12.02 -0.53 -28.93
CA PRO A 145 11.45 -1.65 -28.19
C PRO A 145 12.50 -2.54 -27.50
N THR A 146 13.78 -2.43 -27.88
CA THR A 146 14.86 -3.28 -27.36
C THR A 146 15.74 -2.57 -26.32
N LYS A 147 15.62 -1.25 -26.18
CA LYS A 147 16.45 -0.47 -25.24
C LYS A 147 15.70 -0.24 -23.93
N ALA A 148 16.45 -0.19 -22.83
CA ALA A 148 15.91 0.20 -21.54
C ALA A 148 15.50 1.68 -21.54
N TYR A 149 14.51 2.02 -20.69
CA TYR A 149 14.03 3.38 -20.48
C TYR A 149 13.79 3.61 -18.99
N ALA A 150 14.11 4.81 -18.49
CA ALA A 150 14.06 5.14 -17.06
C ALA A 150 12.61 5.38 -16.55
N VAL A 151 11.75 4.36 -16.62
CA VAL A 151 10.39 4.39 -16.05
C VAL A 151 10.39 4.00 -14.57
N SER A 152 9.62 4.71 -13.76
CA SER A 152 9.31 4.29 -12.39
C SER A 152 8.19 3.25 -12.38
N VAL A 153 8.52 2.02 -11.98
CA VAL A 153 7.57 0.89 -11.88
C VAL A 153 6.38 1.22 -10.98
N SER A 154 6.62 1.87 -9.84
CA SER A 154 5.56 2.26 -8.90
C SER A 154 4.62 3.32 -9.48
N LYS A 155 5.12 4.28 -10.27
CA LYS A 155 4.27 5.26 -10.97
C LYS A 155 3.38 4.61 -12.02
N VAL A 156 3.90 3.64 -12.78
CA VAL A 156 3.10 2.90 -13.77
C VAL A 156 1.93 2.20 -13.10
N ASN A 157 2.16 1.52 -11.99
CA ASN A 157 1.10 0.80 -11.29
C ASN A 157 0.07 1.74 -10.63
N GLN A 158 0.50 2.92 -10.15
CA GLN A 158 -0.41 3.96 -9.67
C GLN A 158 -1.32 4.48 -10.78
N ILE A 159 -0.78 4.75 -11.97
CA ILE A 159 -1.55 5.19 -13.14
C ILE A 159 -2.51 4.07 -13.58
N LEU A 160 -2.03 2.83 -13.63
CA LEU A 160 -2.83 1.67 -14.02
C LEU A 160 -4.00 1.43 -13.06
N SER A 161 -3.74 1.44 -11.75
CA SER A 161 -4.80 1.29 -10.74
C SER A 161 -5.83 2.42 -10.78
N LEU A 162 -5.39 3.66 -11.05
CA LEU A 162 -6.30 4.78 -11.30
C LEU A 162 -7.15 4.55 -12.57
N PHE A 163 -6.54 4.09 -13.66
CA PHE A 163 -7.25 3.79 -14.90
C PHE A 163 -8.33 2.73 -14.70
N VAL A 164 -8.01 1.63 -13.98
CA VAL A 164 -9.00 0.59 -13.67
C VAL A 164 -10.13 1.13 -12.79
N LEU A 165 -9.83 1.98 -11.81
CA LEU A 165 -10.85 2.65 -11.01
C LEU A 165 -11.79 3.51 -11.89
N LEU A 166 -11.24 4.27 -12.84
CA LEU A 166 -12.03 5.07 -13.78
C LEU A 166 -12.94 4.19 -14.65
N ILE A 167 -12.47 3.03 -15.12
CA ILE A 167 -13.31 2.06 -15.84
C ILE A 167 -14.52 1.66 -14.99
N TRP A 168 -14.32 1.30 -13.72
CA TRP A 168 -15.43 0.91 -12.84
C TRP A 168 -16.40 2.07 -12.58
N ILE A 169 -15.91 3.30 -12.50
CA ILE A 169 -16.77 4.50 -12.40
C ILE A 169 -17.60 4.68 -13.68
N CYS A 170 -17.01 4.48 -14.86
CA CYS A 170 -17.73 4.52 -16.14
C CYS A 170 -18.79 3.42 -16.22
N ILE A 171 -18.47 2.19 -15.80
CA ILE A 171 -19.42 1.08 -15.75
C ILE A 171 -20.58 1.39 -14.79
N MET A 172 -20.30 1.92 -13.60
CA MET A 172 -21.33 2.32 -12.63
C MET A 172 -22.24 3.42 -13.18
N THR A 173 -21.65 4.45 -13.80
CA THR A 173 -22.40 5.54 -14.44
C THR A 173 -23.30 5.01 -15.56
N HIS A 174 -22.78 4.09 -16.39
CA HIS A 174 -23.55 3.48 -17.47
C HIS A 174 -24.71 2.63 -16.93
N PHE A 175 -24.45 1.77 -15.93
CA PHE A 175 -25.48 0.94 -15.29
C PHE A 175 -26.60 1.78 -14.68
N THR A 176 -26.25 2.86 -13.98
CA THR A 176 -27.23 3.76 -13.35
C THR A 176 -28.02 4.57 -14.36
N TYR A 177 -27.38 5.03 -15.44
CA TYR A 177 -28.03 5.76 -16.54
C TYR A 177 -29.07 4.89 -17.26
N GLU A 178 -28.67 3.71 -17.73
CA GLU A 178 -29.57 2.77 -18.43
C GLU A 178 -30.77 2.37 -17.58
N ARG A 179 -30.58 2.29 -16.26
CA ARG A 179 -31.59 1.82 -15.30
C ARG A 179 -32.18 2.94 -14.46
N PHE A 180 -32.10 4.17 -14.94
CA PHE A 180 -32.60 5.35 -14.24
C PHE A 180 -34.08 5.24 -13.86
N SER A 181 -34.91 4.63 -14.73
CA SER A 181 -36.33 4.37 -14.44
C SER A 181 -36.55 3.38 -13.30
N PHE A 182 -35.68 2.38 -13.15
CA PHE A 182 -35.74 1.39 -12.07
C PHE A 182 -35.37 2.01 -10.72
N PHE A 183 -34.37 2.91 -10.69
CA PHE A 183 -33.98 3.64 -9.48
C PHE A 183 -35.01 4.68 -9.02
N LYS A 184 -35.96 5.09 -9.88
CA LYS A 184 -37.09 5.93 -9.44
C LYS A 184 -38.01 5.20 -8.46
N THR A 185 -38.10 3.87 -8.55
CA THR A 185 -38.82 3.07 -7.56
C THR A 185 -37.85 2.66 -6.46
N PHE A 186 -38.18 2.99 -5.22
CA PHE A 186 -37.32 2.65 -4.09
C PHE A 186 -37.13 1.13 -3.98
N ASN A 187 -35.89 0.67 -4.10
CA ASN A 187 -35.52 -0.73 -3.93
C ASN A 187 -34.47 -0.86 -2.81
N LEU A 188 -34.90 -1.43 -1.69
CA LEU A 188 -34.10 -1.56 -0.46
C LEU A 188 -32.74 -2.25 -0.71
N PHE A 189 -32.70 -3.26 -1.57
CA PHE A 189 -31.47 -4.01 -1.84
C PHE A 189 -30.39 -3.11 -2.47
N TYR A 190 -30.73 -2.39 -3.54
CA TYR A 190 -29.77 -1.51 -4.22
C TYR A 190 -29.37 -0.35 -3.31
N SER A 191 -30.32 0.21 -2.53
CA SER A 191 -30.04 1.29 -1.59
C SER A 191 -29.06 0.86 -0.49
N LEU A 192 -29.21 -0.33 0.10
CA LEU A 192 -28.32 -0.83 1.15
C LEU A 192 -26.91 -1.10 0.63
N ILE A 193 -26.79 -1.72 -0.56
CA ILE A 193 -25.49 -1.98 -1.19
C ILE A 193 -24.80 -0.67 -1.59
N ALA A 194 -25.54 0.29 -2.16
CA ALA A 194 -25.02 1.61 -2.49
C ALA A 194 -24.53 2.35 -1.25
N LEU A 195 -25.33 2.38 -0.18
CA LEU A 195 -24.96 3.02 1.08
C LEU A 195 -23.69 2.39 1.68
N THR A 196 -23.62 1.06 1.72
CA THR A 196 -22.44 0.34 2.21
C THR A 196 -21.20 0.69 1.38
N THR A 197 -21.35 0.75 0.05
CA THR A 197 -20.27 1.11 -0.87
C THR A 197 -19.78 2.54 -0.63
N ILE A 198 -20.69 3.49 -0.40
CA ILE A 198 -20.37 4.90 -0.09
C ILE A 198 -19.63 4.99 1.24
N ILE A 199 -20.14 4.34 2.29
CA ILE A 199 -19.50 4.32 3.62
C ILE A 199 -18.09 3.75 3.52
N MET A 200 -17.92 2.62 2.84
CA MET A 200 -16.60 2.01 2.63
C MET A 200 -15.66 2.90 1.85
N THR A 201 -16.16 3.58 0.81
CA THR A 201 -15.38 4.55 0.02
C THR A 201 -14.88 5.71 0.89
N ILE A 202 -15.77 6.30 1.69
CA ILE A 202 -15.43 7.39 2.62
C ILE A 202 -14.40 6.90 3.65
N TYR A 203 -14.62 5.72 4.24
CA TYR A 203 -13.71 5.15 5.21
C TYR A 203 -12.32 4.87 4.60
N LEU A 204 -12.26 4.36 3.38
CA LEU A 204 -11.00 4.18 2.66
C LEU A 204 -10.29 5.51 2.39
N LEU A 205 -11.00 6.57 2.01
CA LEU A 205 -10.37 7.86 1.70
C LEU A 205 -9.91 8.65 2.94
N LEU A 206 -10.69 8.58 4.03
CA LEU A 206 -10.43 9.37 5.24
C LEU A 206 -9.70 8.57 6.33
N GLY A 207 -10.05 7.30 6.50
CA GLY A 207 -9.54 6.43 7.54
C GLY A 207 -8.22 5.74 7.21
N SER A 208 -7.81 5.68 5.93
CA SER A 208 -6.56 5.01 5.53
C SER A 208 -5.30 5.87 5.71
N ARG A 209 -5.41 7.09 6.24
CA ARG A 209 -4.25 7.95 6.46
C ARG A 209 -3.39 7.37 7.58
N THR A 210 -2.10 7.19 7.32
CA THR A 210 -1.13 6.78 8.34
C THR A 210 -1.13 7.83 9.46
N GLY A 211 -1.56 7.45 10.65
CA GLY A 211 -1.57 8.36 11.80
C GLY A 211 -0.16 8.53 12.35
N ILE A 212 0.31 9.77 12.43
CA ILE A 212 1.40 10.14 13.34
C ILE A 212 0.72 10.28 14.71
N LYS A 213 0.68 9.20 15.49
CA LYS A 213 0.17 9.22 16.86
C LYS A 213 1.28 8.79 17.79
N ASP A 214 1.46 9.52 18.88
CA ASP A 214 2.31 9.07 19.98
C ASP A 214 1.80 7.71 20.45
N THR A 215 2.67 6.71 20.40
CA THR A 215 2.31 5.35 20.81
C THR A 215 2.51 5.24 22.32
N VAL A 216 1.45 5.44 23.09
CA VAL A 216 1.46 5.14 24.53
C VAL A 216 1.37 3.62 24.69
N VAL A 217 2.48 2.99 25.09
CA VAL A 217 2.55 1.54 25.31
C VAL A 217 2.44 1.22 26.79
N HIS A 218 1.44 0.42 27.16
CA HIS A 218 1.29 -0.12 28.50
C HIS A 218 1.83 -1.56 28.54
N PHE A 219 2.90 -1.80 29.31
CA PHE A 219 3.47 -3.13 29.49
C PHE A 219 3.08 -3.73 30.84
N TYR A 220 2.78 -5.03 30.86
CA TYR A 220 2.69 -5.81 32.09
C TYR A 220 3.92 -6.72 32.19
N LYS A 221 4.68 -6.62 33.30
CA LYS A 221 5.83 -7.49 33.57
C LYS A 221 5.35 -8.81 34.16
N ARG A 222 5.45 -9.91 33.41
CA ARG A 222 5.17 -11.26 33.94
C ARG A 222 6.37 -11.75 34.77
N LYS A 223 6.12 -12.37 35.93
CA LYS A 223 7.17 -13.03 36.73
C LYS A 223 7.58 -14.32 36.03
N VAL A 224 8.85 -14.43 35.64
CA VAL A 224 9.43 -15.65 35.08
C VAL A 224 9.88 -16.50 36.27
N ILE A 225 9.26 -17.67 36.47
CA ILE A 225 9.66 -18.63 37.49
C ILE A 225 10.47 -19.71 36.78
N ASN A 226 11.76 -19.82 37.12
CA ASN A 226 12.60 -20.91 36.64
C ASN A 226 12.15 -22.22 37.27
N LYS A 227 11.87 -23.22 36.43
CA LYS A 227 11.48 -24.57 36.85
C LYS A 227 12.75 -25.39 37.16
N SER A 228 13.48 -25.01 38.20
CA SER A 228 14.55 -25.82 38.78
C SER A 228 14.39 -25.83 40.29
N ASN A 229 14.34 -27.04 40.86
CA ASN A 229 14.14 -27.40 42.28
C ASN A 229 12.70 -27.73 42.67
N THR A 230 11.99 -28.53 41.86
CA THR A 230 10.92 -29.41 42.37
C THR A 230 11.39 -30.87 42.34
N THR A 231 12.52 -31.10 42.99
CA THR A 231 13.04 -32.44 43.31
C THR A 231 13.79 -32.24 44.63
N GLU A 232 13.48 -33.09 45.62
CA GLU A 232 13.65 -32.94 47.08
C GLU A 232 12.38 -32.36 47.72
N ASN A 233 11.45 -33.14 48.29
CA ASN A 233 11.65 -34.34 49.10
C ASN A 233 10.54 -35.38 48.86
N THR A 234 10.98 -36.64 48.77
CA THR A 234 10.27 -37.84 49.24
C THR A 234 9.77 -37.69 50.66
#